data_AF-A0A840PXC1-F1
#
_entry.id   AF-A0A840PXC1-F1
#
_cell.length_a   1.000
_cell.length_b   1.000
_cell.length_c   1.000
_cell.angle_alpha   90.00
_cell.angle_beta   90.00
_cell.angle_gamma   90.00
#
_symmetry.space_group_name_H-M   'P 1'
#
loop_
_entity.id
_entity.type
_entity.pdbx_description
1 polymer ?
#
loop_
_entity_poly.entity_id
_entity_poly.type
_entity_poly.pdbx_seq_one_letter_code
_entity_poly.pdbx_strand_id
1 'polypeptide(L)'
;MNMVETLVNQSRNVMDLMKQLKKIASVKGKKRTELIEKFTANQHSFNVYTYASEEARQSQQVETLKVKLNEFSSQFDAARYEMDGEVNEEQVNLLYNEVLNAYNEMVIALGYEKEVIDIKKF
;
A
#
# COMPACT_ATOMS: atom_id res chain seq x y z
N MET A 1 2.37 -9.35 22.09
CA MET A 1 2.23 -9.11 20.64
C MET A 1 2.98 -7.83 20.35
N ASN A 2 4.01 -7.87 19.49
CA ASN A 2 4.76 -6.67 19.15
C ASN A 2 3.92 -5.83 18.16
N MET A 3 3.62 -4.58 18.53
CA MET A 3 2.80 -3.70 17.70
C MET A 3 3.49 -3.33 16.38
N VAL A 4 4.82 -3.22 16.40
CA VAL A 4 5.63 -2.97 15.19
C VAL A 4 5.58 -4.17 14.26
N GLU A 5 5.69 -5.39 14.79
CA GLU A 5 5.53 -6.62 14.00
C GLU A 5 4.14 -6.68 13.34
N THR A 6 3.11 -6.30 14.09
CA THR A 6 1.73 -6.25 13.56
C THR A 6 1.62 -5.22 12.44
N LEU A 7 2.22 -4.03 12.60
CA LEU A 7 2.27 -3.00 11.57
C LEU A 7 2.96 -3.52 10.30
N VAL A 8 4.12 -4.17 10.44
CA VAL A 8 4.87 -4.75 9.32
C VAL A 8 4.02 -5.80 8.60
N ASN A 9 3.34 -6.68 9.34
CA ASN A 9 2.41 -7.66 8.75
C ASN A 9 1.25 -6.99 8.00
N GLN A 10 0.66 -5.92 8.55
CA GLN A 10 -0.41 -5.18 7.85
C GLN A 10 0.11 -4.50 6.59
N SER A 11 1.28 -3.88 6.64
CA SER A 11 1.88 -3.26 5.46
C SER A 11 2.15 -4.29 4.36
N ARG A 12 2.52 -5.52 4.71
CA ARG A 12 2.68 -6.60 3.74
C ARG A 12 1.37 -6.97 3.04
N ASN A 13 0.27 -7.09 3.79
CA ASN A 13 -1.05 -7.31 3.22
C ASN A 13 -1.45 -6.20 2.23
N VAL A 14 -1.10 -4.94 2.55
CA VAL A 14 -1.32 -3.81 1.66
C VAL A 14 -0.49 -3.96 0.36
N MET A 15 0.79 -4.36 0.45
CA MET A 15 1.62 -4.59 -0.74
C MET A 15 1.05 -5.68 -1.65
N ASP A 16 0.56 -6.78 -1.08
CA ASP A 16 -0.03 -7.89 -1.86
C ASP A 16 -1.33 -7.50 -2.56
N LEU A 17 -2.15 -6.65 -1.94
CA LEU A 17 -3.35 -6.08 -2.55
C LEU A 17 -3.01 -5.04 -3.62
N MET A 18 -2.02 -4.19 -3.36
CA MET A 18 -1.50 -3.21 -4.32
C MET A 18 -1.02 -3.89 -5.61
N LYS A 19 -0.27 -4.99 -5.48
CA LYS A 19 0.18 -5.83 -6.60
C LYS A 19 -0.98 -6.36 -7.43
N GLN A 20 -2.05 -6.80 -6.77
CA GLN A 20 -3.25 -7.26 -7.47
C GLN A 20 -3.96 -6.09 -8.17
N LEU A 21 -4.05 -4.91 -7.54
CA LEU A 21 -4.68 -3.73 -8.11
C LEU A 21 -3.96 -3.25 -9.37
N LYS A 22 -2.62 -3.15 -9.30
CA LYS A 22 -1.77 -2.82 -10.44
C LYS A 22 -2.08 -3.70 -11.65
N LYS A 23 -2.21 -5.01 -11.44
CA LYS A 23 -2.49 -5.98 -12.53
C LYS A 23 -3.85 -5.79 -13.19
N ILE A 24 -4.81 -5.19 -12.50
CA ILE A 24 -6.18 -5.01 -13.01
C ILE A 24 -6.55 -3.53 -13.17
N ALA A 25 -5.57 -2.61 -13.15
CA ALA A 25 -5.81 -1.17 -13.23
C ALA A 25 -6.59 -0.79 -14.51
N SER A 26 -6.24 -1.41 -15.63
CA SER A 26 -6.90 -1.27 -16.94
C SER A 26 -8.28 -1.94 -17.04
N VAL A 27 -8.58 -2.86 -16.13
CA VAL A 27 -9.79 -3.68 -16.19
C VAL A 27 -10.92 -2.96 -15.48
N LYS A 28 -12.05 -2.79 -16.15
CA LYS A 28 -13.26 -2.23 -15.55
C LYS A 28 -14.12 -3.31 -14.87
N GLY A 29 -15.08 -2.88 -14.06
CA GLY A 29 -16.09 -3.79 -13.50
C GLY A 29 -15.87 -4.19 -12.04
N LYS A 30 -16.81 -5.01 -11.56
CA LYS A 30 -17.00 -5.39 -10.15
C LYS A 30 -15.72 -5.88 -9.46
N LYS A 31 -14.91 -6.70 -10.13
CA LYS A 31 -13.69 -7.28 -9.55
C LYS A 31 -12.68 -6.20 -9.15
N ARG A 32 -12.55 -5.13 -9.95
CA ARG A 32 -11.67 -3.99 -9.63
C ARG A 32 -12.20 -3.27 -8.41
N THR A 33 -13.50 -2.96 -8.38
CA THR A 33 -14.15 -2.28 -7.23
C THR A 33 -13.99 -3.08 -5.93
N GLU A 34 -14.27 -4.38 -5.93
CA GLU A 34 -14.08 -5.25 -4.76
C GLU A 34 -12.63 -5.26 -4.26
N LEU A 35 -11.65 -5.14 -5.18
CA LEU A 35 -10.25 -5.09 -4.81
C LEU A 35 -9.83 -3.71 -4.28
N ILE A 36 -10.38 -2.61 -4.83
CA ILE A 36 -10.19 -1.25 -4.32
C ILE A 36 -10.69 -1.18 -2.87
N GLU A 37 -11.86 -1.75 -2.57
CA GLU A 37 -12.43 -1.80 -1.23
C GLU A 37 -11.51 -2.54 -0.26
N LYS A 38 -11.05 -3.74 -0.64
CA LYS A 38 -10.13 -4.54 0.19
C LYS A 38 -8.81 -3.82 0.45
N PHE A 39 -8.22 -3.21 -0.58
CA PHE A 39 -7.01 -2.41 -0.46
C PHE A 39 -7.22 -1.24 0.50
N THR A 40 -8.30 -0.48 0.31
CA THR A 40 -8.63 0.69 1.14
C THR A 40 -8.82 0.29 2.62
N ALA A 41 -9.50 -0.84 2.87
CA ALA A 41 -9.68 -1.37 4.22
C ALA A 41 -8.35 -1.79 4.88
N ASN A 42 -7.45 -2.45 4.14
CA ASN A 42 -6.14 -2.85 4.67
C ASN A 42 -5.21 -1.65 4.87
N GLN A 43 -5.26 -0.67 3.96
CA GLN A 43 -4.55 0.60 4.12
C GLN A 43 -5.03 1.35 5.37
N HIS A 44 -6.34 1.34 5.65
CA HIS A 44 -6.89 1.90 6.88
C HIS A 44 -6.37 1.17 8.12
N SER A 45 -6.38 -0.17 8.12
CA SER A 45 -5.81 -0.97 9.22
C SER A 45 -4.32 -0.64 9.45
N PHE A 46 -3.52 -0.59 8.38
CA PHE A 46 -2.12 -0.15 8.45
C PHE A 46 -2.00 1.21 9.14
N ASN A 47 -2.78 2.20 8.70
CA ASN A 47 -2.78 3.55 9.29
C ASN A 47 -3.12 3.53 10.77
N VAL A 48 -4.10 2.73 11.22
CA VAL A 48 -4.43 2.59 12.65
C VAL A 48 -3.24 2.07 13.45
N TYR A 49 -2.55 1.05 12.94
CA TYR A 49 -1.38 0.47 13.63
C TYR A 49 -0.16 1.41 13.66
N THR A 50 -0.07 2.41 12.77
CA THR A 50 1.00 3.43 12.87
C THR A 50 0.93 4.24 14.16
N TYR A 51 -0.25 4.35 14.78
CA TYR A 51 -0.44 5.03 16.06
C TYR A 51 -0.31 4.10 17.27
N ALA A 52 -0.18 2.79 17.05
CA ALA A 52 -0.16 1.78 18.12
C ALA A 52 1.24 1.57 18.75
N SER A 53 2.29 2.17 18.19
CA SER A 53 3.63 2.20 18.77
C SER A 53 4.28 3.57 18.60
N GLU A 54 5.06 3.99 19.59
CA GLU A 54 5.79 5.26 19.54
C GLU A 54 6.85 5.26 18.43
N GLU A 55 7.54 4.13 18.26
CA GLU A 55 8.51 3.91 17.19
C GLU A 55 7.91 4.14 15.79
N ALA A 56 6.78 3.50 15.49
CA ALA A 56 6.11 3.70 14.20
C ALA A 56 5.60 5.13 14.03
N ARG A 57 5.07 5.72 15.10
CA ARG A 57 4.52 7.08 15.07
C ARG A 57 5.58 8.15 14.81
N GLN A 58 6.82 7.93 15.26
CA GLN A 58 7.95 8.85 15.09
C GLN A 58 8.79 8.52 13.86
N SER A 59 8.57 7.37 13.21
CA SER A 59 9.32 6.96 12.03
C SER A 59 8.94 7.79 10.80
N GLN A 60 9.92 8.51 10.26
CA GLN A 60 9.77 9.23 9.00
C GLN A 60 9.45 8.27 7.85
N GLN A 61 10.01 7.06 7.84
CA GLN A 61 9.80 6.07 6.80
C GLN A 61 8.36 5.52 6.82
N VAL A 62 7.75 5.36 8.00
CA VAL A 62 6.32 5.02 8.10
C VAL A 62 5.46 6.13 7.50
N GLU A 63 5.75 7.40 7.79
CA GLU A 63 5.01 8.52 7.20
C GLU A 63 5.21 8.60 5.68
N THR A 64 6.43 8.40 5.19
CA THR A 64 6.71 8.33 3.75
C THR A 64 5.89 7.24 3.07
N LEU A 65 5.82 6.03 3.65
CA LEU A 65 5.00 4.94 3.10
C LEU A 65 3.51 5.31 3.07
N LYS A 66 2.98 5.95 4.12
CA LYS A 66 1.59 6.43 4.15
C LYS A 66 1.29 7.39 3.00
N VAL A 67 2.16 8.37 2.77
CA VAL A 67 2.02 9.34 1.67
C VAL A 67 2.00 8.62 0.32
N LYS A 68 2.96 7.71 0.08
CA LYS A 68 3.03 6.95 -1.18
C LYS A 68 1.82 6.04 -1.40
N LEU A 69 1.31 5.41 -0.34
CA LEU A 69 0.07 4.63 -0.42
C LEU A 69 -1.14 5.49 -0.75
N ASN A 70 -1.23 6.72 -0.21
CA ASN A 70 -2.30 7.65 -0.53
C ASN A 70 -2.23 8.11 -1.99
N GLU A 71 -1.03 8.42 -2.49
CA GLU A 71 -0.81 8.79 -3.91
C GLU A 71 -1.20 7.65 -4.86
N PHE A 72 -0.86 6.40 -4.51
CA PHE A 72 -1.29 5.23 -5.29
C PHE A 72 -2.81 5.04 -5.23
N SER A 73 -3.39 5.13 -4.04
CA SER A 73 -4.84 4.93 -3.80
C SER A 73 -5.69 5.93 -4.58
N SER A 74 -5.24 7.19 -4.69
CA SER A 74 -5.98 8.25 -5.38
C SER A 74 -6.11 8.03 -6.88
N GLN A 75 -5.24 7.22 -7.50
CA GLN A 75 -5.36 6.87 -8.91
C GLN A 75 -6.63 6.06 -9.21
N PHE A 76 -7.27 5.50 -8.17
CA PHE A 76 -8.48 4.70 -8.27
C PHE A 76 -9.74 5.46 -7.80
N ASP A 77 -9.65 6.76 -7.49
CA ASP A 77 -10.77 7.53 -6.94
C ASP A 77 -12.00 7.51 -7.87
N ALA A 78 -11.81 7.73 -9.18
CA ALA A 78 -12.91 7.63 -10.14
C ALA A 78 -13.54 6.23 -10.15
N ALA A 79 -12.70 5.18 -10.16
CA ALA A 79 -13.13 3.78 -10.11
C ALA A 79 -13.79 3.36 -8.78
N ARG A 80 -13.63 4.16 -7.73
CA ARG A 80 -14.25 3.95 -6.40
C ARG A 80 -15.72 4.37 -6.39
N TYR A 81 -16.07 5.43 -7.13
CA TYR A 81 -17.44 5.95 -7.19
C TYR A 81 -18.20 5.48 -8.43
N GLU A 82 -17.48 5.23 -9.52
CA GLU A 82 -18.05 4.74 -10.78
C GLU A 82 -17.31 3.47 -11.20
N MET A 83 -18.05 2.36 -11.35
CA MET A 83 -17.46 1.04 -11.64
C MET A 83 -16.54 1.05 -12.89
N ASP A 84 -16.89 1.89 -13.87
CA ASP A 84 -16.18 2.05 -15.14
C ASP A 84 -15.27 3.28 -15.21
N GLY A 85 -15.07 3.96 -14.07
CA GLY A 85 -14.19 5.12 -13.93
C GLY A 85 -12.78 4.83 -14.41
N GLU A 86 -12.15 5.84 -15.02
CA GLU A 86 -10.82 5.73 -15.58
C GLU A 86 -9.74 5.70 -14.49
N VAL A 87 -8.67 4.96 -14.76
CA VAL A 87 -7.50 4.85 -13.88
C VAL A 87 -6.28 5.20 -14.70
N ASN A 88 -5.41 6.07 -14.19
CA ASN A 88 -4.17 6.40 -14.85
C ASN A 88 -3.15 5.27 -14.66
N GLU A 89 -3.10 4.33 -15.61
CA GLU A 89 -2.24 3.15 -15.55
C GLU A 89 -0.75 3.48 -15.53
N GLU A 90 -0.33 4.52 -16.26
CA GLU A 90 1.07 4.96 -16.26
C GLU A 90 1.48 5.42 -14.87
N GLN A 91 0.63 6.25 -14.23
CA GLN A 91 0.87 6.73 -12.88
C GLN A 91 0.81 5.60 -11.85
N VAL A 92 -0.12 4.65 -11.99
CA VAL A 92 -0.18 3.44 -11.15
C VAL A 92 1.12 2.64 -11.24
N ASN A 93 1.69 2.46 -12.43
CA ASN A 93 2.94 1.73 -12.61
C ASN A 93 4.15 2.45 -12.01
N LEU A 94 4.21 3.79 -12.14
CA LEU A 94 5.26 4.60 -11.53
C LEU A 94 5.17 4.54 -10.00
N LEU A 95 4.01 4.85 -9.44
CA LEU A 95 3.78 4.87 -7.99
C LEU A 95 3.94 3.49 -7.35
N TYR A 96 3.61 2.41 -8.06
CA TYR A 96 3.81 1.05 -7.55
C TYR A 96 5.25 0.84 -7.10
N ASN A 97 6.24 1.17 -7.93
CA ASN A 97 7.65 0.98 -7.58
C ASN A 97 8.09 1.93 -6.45
N GLU A 98 7.58 3.16 -6.43
CA GLU A 98 7.85 4.12 -5.35
C GLU A 98 7.33 3.62 -3.99
N VAL A 99 6.14 3.02 -3.97
CA VAL A 99 5.58 2.41 -2.76
C VAL A 99 6.44 1.22 -2.31
N LEU A 100 6.88 0.35 -3.21
CA LEU A 100 7.74 -0.78 -2.84
C LEU A 100 9.09 -0.33 -2.26
N ASN A 101 9.68 0.74 -2.81
CA ASN A 101 10.88 1.36 -2.26
C ASN A 101 10.62 1.89 -0.84
N ALA A 102 9.55 2.68 -0.65
CA ALA A 102 9.19 3.23 0.66
C ALA A 102 8.89 2.13 1.69
N TYR A 103 8.27 1.03 1.27
CA TYR A 103 8.04 -0.14 2.14
C TYR A 103 9.36 -0.76 2.59
N ASN A 104 10.30 -0.98 1.66
CA ASN A 104 11.61 -1.53 1.99
C ASN A 104 12.38 -0.64 2.97
N GLU A 105 12.37 0.69 2.75
CA GLU A 105 12.97 1.65 3.67
C GLU A 105 12.32 1.59 5.06
N MET A 106 11.00 1.46 5.13
CA MET A 106 10.26 1.34 6.39
C MET A 106 10.62 0.06 7.14
N VAL A 107 10.59 -1.12 6.50
CA VAL A 107 10.91 -2.37 7.21
C VAL A 107 12.36 -2.40 7.67
N ILE A 108 13.30 -1.82 6.92
CA ILE A 108 14.69 -1.66 7.36
C ILE A 108 14.77 -0.73 8.57
N ALA A 109 14.11 0.43 8.53
CA ALA A 109 14.13 1.41 9.64
C ALA A 109 13.55 0.86 10.95
N LEU A 110 12.64 -0.12 10.87
CA LEU A 110 12.02 -0.79 12.02
C LEU A 110 12.77 -2.07 12.45
N GLY A 111 13.87 -2.44 11.81
CA GLY A 111 14.64 -3.66 12.13
C GLY A 111 14.01 -4.97 11.64
N TYR A 112 13.28 -4.92 10.53
CA TYR A 112 12.62 -6.04 9.86
C TYR A 112 13.19 -6.29 8.46
N GLU A 113 14.51 -6.31 8.30
CA GLU A 113 15.19 -6.45 7.00
C GLU A 113 14.83 -7.74 6.27
N LYS A 114 14.42 -8.79 7.01
CA LYS A 114 13.92 -10.05 6.44
C LYS A 114 12.63 -9.89 5.61
N GLU A 115 11.89 -8.80 5.80
CA GLU A 115 10.63 -8.52 5.10
C GLU A 115 10.83 -7.72 3.80
N VAL A 116 12.07 -7.28 3.52
CA VAL A 116 12.43 -6.57 2.29
C VAL A 116 12.03 -7.39 1.06
N ILE A 117 11.41 -6.72 0.09
CA ILE A 117 10.99 -7.30 -1.17
C ILE A 117 11.97 -7.00 -2.30
N ASP A 118 12.18 -7.99 -3.17
CA ASP A 118 12.83 -7.78 -4.47
C ASP A 118 11.83 -7.11 -5.42
N ILE A 119 11.99 -5.80 -5.59
CA ILE A 119 11.12 -4.94 -6.42
C ILE A 119 10.99 -5.46 -7.85
N LYS A 120 12.01 -6.13 -8.39
CA LYS A 120 11.98 -6.65 -9.76
C LYS A 120 11.13 -7.92 -9.88
N LYS A 121 10.92 -8.64 -8.77
CA LYS A 121 10.18 -9.92 -8.73
C LYS A 121 8.82 -9.82 -8.04
N PHE A 122 8.54 -8.71 -7.35
CA PHE A 122 7.33 -8.49 -6.58
C PHE A 122 6.18 -7.98 -7.46
#